data_AF-A0A3M7GAV9-F1
#
_entry.id   AF-A0A3M7GAV9-F1
#
_cell.length_a   1.000
_cell.length_b   1.000
_cell.length_c   1.000
_cell.angle_alpha   90.00
_cell.angle_beta   90.00
_cell.angle_gamma   90.00
#
_symmetry.space_group_name_H-M   'P 1'
#
loop_
_entity.id
_entity.type
_entity.pdbx_description
1 polymer ?
#
loop_
_entity_poly.entity_id
_entity_poly.type
_entity_poly.pdbx_seq_one_letter_code
_entity_poly.pdbx_strand_id
1 'polypeptide(L)'
;MGLKIAESLLPGVSSEDELLFVICLIVVVTLDVITKHCVGQKPINKRETRRCRMDVDPVVTLTAVSELRNLSSIPRRQGALLEKIVKDTTCTHHRTQAPRIAEKWLAAAGALEETILMILSKQPKREYIDEECKYADGNKCKYAENECKYATDGCPYVADEYTHDPEDANYWAIV
;
A
#
# COMPACT_ATOMS: atom_id res chain seq x y z
N MET A 1 -5.48 7.97 -12.81
CA MET A 1 -5.50 9.07 -11.80
C MET A 1 -4.92 8.63 -10.45
N GLY A 2 -5.08 7.36 -10.04
CA GLY A 2 -4.56 6.83 -8.77
C GLY A 2 -3.03 6.87 -8.60
N LEU A 3 -2.26 6.56 -9.64
CA LEU A 3 -0.78 6.61 -9.60
C LEU A 3 -0.21 7.99 -9.25
N LYS A 4 -0.85 9.08 -9.67
CA LYS A 4 -0.41 10.45 -9.33
C LYS A 4 -0.57 10.78 -7.84
N ILE A 5 -1.59 10.21 -7.19
CA ILE A 5 -1.79 10.34 -5.74
C ILE A 5 -0.77 9.45 -5.01
N ALA A 6 -0.55 8.23 -5.50
CA ALA A 6 0.44 7.31 -4.94
C ALA A 6 1.87 7.89 -5.00
N GLU A 7 2.29 8.48 -6.12
CA GLU A 7 3.58 9.15 -6.27
C GLU A 7 3.76 10.32 -5.28
N SER A 8 2.67 11.04 -4.96
CA SER A 8 2.69 12.13 -3.98
C SER A 8 2.83 11.66 -2.53
N LEU A 9 2.44 10.41 -2.25
CA LEU A 9 2.49 9.81 -0.92
C LEU A 9 3.72 8.91 -0.71
N LEU A 10 4.24 8.30 -1.78
CA LEU A 10 5.35 7.35 -1.80
C LEU A 10 6.33 7.71 -2.92
N PRO A 11 7.34 8.54 -2.64
CA PRO A 11 8.24 9.03 -3.67
C PRO A 11 9.07 7.90 -4.30
N GLY A 12 9.01 7.80 -5.63
CA GLY A 12 9.79 6.86 -6.43
C GLY A 12 9.07 5.57 -6.82
N VAL A 13 7.82 5.36 -6.39
CA VAL A 13 6.97 4.29 -6.92
C VAL A 13 6.52 4.65 -8.34
N SER A 14 6.83 3.80 -9.31
CA SER A 14 6.65 4.08 -10.75
C SER A 14 5.66 3.14 -11.45
N SER A 15 5.21 2.09 -10.77
CA SER A 15 4.23 1.13 -11.29
C SER A 15 3.24 0.68 -10.22
N GLU A 16 2.12 0.09 -10.64
CA GLU A 16 1.10 -0.48 -9.73
C GLU A 16 1.64 -1.68 -8.97
N ASP A 17 2.49 -2.50 -9.60
CA ASP A 17 3.16 -3.63 -8.95
C ASP A 17 4.11 -3.14 -7.83
N GLU A 18 4.91 -2.10 -8.11
CA GLU A 18 5.77 -1.48 -7.09
C GLU A 18 4.94 -0.87 -5.95
N LEU A 19 3.78 -0.29 -6.25
CA LEU A 19 2.88 0.27 -5.26
C LEU A 19 2.33 -0.81 -4.33
N LEU A 20 1.87 -1.93 -4.89
CA LEU A 20 1.35 -3.06 -4.10
C LEU A 20 2.41 -3.61 -3.15
N PHE A 21 3.63 -3.84 -3.63
CA PHE A 21 4.73 -4.31 -2.79
C PHE A 21 5.04 -3.33 -1.66
N VAL A 22 5.12 -2.03 -1.95
CA VAL A 22 5.40 -1.01 -0.92
C VAL A 22 4.28 -0.95 0.12
N ILE A 23 3.02 -1.08 -0.29
CA ILE A 23 1.88 -1.19 0.65
C ILE A 23 2.03 -2.43 1.54
N CYS A 24 2.33 -3.59 0.96
CA CYS A 24 2.55 -4.83 1.71
C CYS A 24 3.67 -4.66 2.74
N LEU A 25 4.75 -3.99 2.35
CA LEU A 25 5.87 -3.70 3.23
C LEU A 25 5.47 -2.77 4.38
N ILE A 26 4.73 -1.69 4.11
CA ILE A 26 4.22 -0.78 5.15
C ILE A 26 3.39 -1.56 6.18
N VAL A 27 2.49 -2.43 5.71
CA VAL A 27 1.64 -3.26 6.58
C VAL A 27 2.50 -4.19 7.45
N VAL A 28 3.43 -4.92 6.85
CA VAL A 28 4.31 -5.87 7.57
C VAL A 28 5.14 -5.16 8.63
N VAL A 29 5.80 -4.05 8.28
CA VAL A 29 6.66 -3.32 9.22
C VAL A 29 5.84 -2.70 10.34
N THR A 30 4.69 -2.09 10.00
CA THR A 30 3.81 -1.47 11.00
C THR A 30 3.32 -2.51 12.00
N LEU A 31 2.80 -3.66 11.55
CA LEU A 31 2.33 -4.73 12.42
C LEU A 31 3.41 -5.24 13.36
N ASP A 32 4.66 -5.33 12.89
CA ASP A 32 5.75 -5.75 13.75
C ASP A 32 6.10 -4.65 14.78
N VAL A 33 6.19 -3.40 14.36
CA VAL A 33 6.67 -2.29 15.20
C VAL A 33 5.65 -1.84 16.27
N ILE A 34 4.34 -1.89 16.00
CA ILE A 34 3.29 -1.36 16.90
C ILE A 34 3.13 -2.11 18.24
N THR A 35 3.77 -3.26 18.40
CA THR A 35 3.61 -4.08 19.61
C THR A 35 4.28 -3.50 20.87
N LYS A 36 4.88 -2.30 20.80
CA LYS A 36 5.60 -1.60 21.89
C LYS A 36 6.79 -2.35 22.49
N HIS A 37 7.19 -3.46 21.87
CA HIS A 37 8.34 -4.25 22.29
C HIS A 37 9.38 -4.32 21.18
N CYS A 38 10.64 -4.49 21.59
CA CYS A 38 11.78 -4.72 20.72
C CYS A 38 11.45 -5.76 19.63
N VAL A 39 11.67 -5.40 18.36
CA VAL A 39 11.44 -6.30 17.21
C VAL A 39 12.48 -7.44 17.14
N GLY A 40 13.59 -7.29 17.85
CA GLY A 40 14.64 -8.31 17.98
C GLY A 40 14.15 -9.62 18.60
N GLN A 41 14.83 -10.71 18.29
CA GLN A 41 14.50 -12.05 18.76
C GLN A 41 15.56 -12.59 19.73
N LYS A 42 15.11 -13.34 20.74
CA LYS A 42 15.94 -14.09 21.70
C LYS A 42 15.78 -15.58 21.44
N PRO A 43 16.86 -16.39 21.45
CA PRO A 43 16.74 -17.83 21.35
C PRO A 43 16.01 -18.40 22.57
N ILE A 44 15.09 -19.33 22.34
CA ILE A 44 14.51 -20.20 23.38
C ILE A 44 15.29 -21.51 23.41
N ASN A 45 15.57 -22.07 22.23
CA ASN A 45 16.37 -23.27 22.04
C ASN A 45 17.11 -23.18 20.69
N LYS A 46 17.76 -24.26 20.22
CA LYS A 46 18.52 -24.25 18.97
C LYS A 46 17.68 -24.01 17.70
N ARG A 47 16.36 -24.24 17.74
CA ARG A 47 15.46 -24.16 16.59
C ARG A 47 14.43 -23.03 16.70
N GLU A 48 14.23 -22.52 17.90
CA GLU A 48 13.12 -21.61 18.22
C GLU A 48 13.63 -20.32 18.83
N THR A 49 13.04 -19.22 18.38
CA THR A 49 13.30 -17.89 18.90
C THR A 49 11.98 -17.24 19.27
N ARG A 50 11.99 -16.39 20.31
CA ARG A 50 10.86 -15.54 20.68
C ARG A 50 11.22 -14.09 20.53
N ARG A 51 10.19 -13.26 20.37
CA ARG A 51 10.36 -11.82 20.41
C ARG A 51 10.92 -11.34 21.76
N CYS A 52 11.79 -10.35 21.71
CA CYS A 52 12.28 -9.65 22.87
C CYS A 52 11.13 -8.83 23.49
N ARG A 53 10.92 -8.96 24.81
CA ARG A 53 9.90 -8.21 25.57
C ARG A 53 10.45 -6.95 26.23
N MET A 54 11.58 -6.43 25.76
CA MET A 54 12.06 -5.12 26.22
C MET A 54 11.17 -4.07 25.60
N ASP A 55 10.63 -3.18 26.42
CA ASP A 55 9.81 -2.08 25.94
C ASP A 55 10.61 -1.15 25.05
N VAL A 56 9.94 -0.63 24.03
CA VAL A 56 10.44 0.42 23.15
C VAL A 56 9.57 1.64 23.39
N ASP A 57 10.20 2.80 23.46
CA ASP A 57 9.50 4.07 23.66
C ASP A 57 8.41 4.26 22.58
N PRO A 58 7.14 4.52 22.95
CA PRO A 58 6.07 4.76 22.00
C PRO A 58 6.37 5.87 20.98
N VAL A 59 7.14 6.89 21.35
CA VAL A 59 7.58 7.97 20.45
C VAL A 59 8.48 7.40 19.35
N VAL A 60 9.35 6.46 19.70
CA VAL A 60 10.22 5.77 18.73
C VAL A 60 9.39 4.89 17.80
N THR A 61 8.40 4.17 18.33
CA THR A 61 7.44 3.40 17.53
C THR A 61 6.68 4.29 16.53
N LEU A 62 6.16 5.44 16.98
CA LEU A 62 5.44 6.39 16.11
C LEU A 62 6.36 7.02 15.06
N THR A 63 7.59 7.37 15.44
CA THR A 63 8.60 7.92 14.52
C THR A 63 8.94 6.88 13.44
N ALA A 64 9.17 5.63 13.83
CA ALA A 64 9.43 4.53 12.92
C ALA A 64 8.30 4.33 11.90
N VAL A 65 7.04 4.36 12.35
CA VAL A 65 5.87 4.25 11.45
C VAL A 65 5.79 5.46 10.52
N SER A 66 6.03 6.68 11.02
CA SER A 66 6.02 7.89 10.19
C SER A 66 7.13 7.89 9.12
N GLU A 67 8.27 7.27 9.40
CA GLU A 67 9.40 7.16 8.48
C GLU A 67 9.11 6.23 7.29
N LEU A 68 8.14 5.32 7.41
CA LEU A 68 7.75 4.42 6.31
C LEU A 68 7.22 5.16 5.08
N ARG A 69 6.72 6.39 5.22
CA ARG A 69 6.33 7.23 4.08
C ARG A 69 7.51 7.57 3.16
N ASN A 70 8.74 7.46 3.67
CA ASN A 70 9.97 7.72 2.93
C ASN A 70 10.50 6.46 2.20
N LEU A 71 9.74 5.35 2.21
CA LEU A 71 10.08 4.17 1.44
C LEU A 71 10.17 4.52 -0.05
N SER A 72 11.20 3.97 -0.69
CA SER A 72 11.54 4.19 -2.08
C SER A 72 11.58 2.83 -2.78
N SER A 73 11.21 2.79 -4.06
CA SER A 73 11.35 1.61 -4.92
C SER A 73 12.81 1.16 -5.09
N ILE A 74 13.77 2.07 -4.93
CA ILE A 74 15.21 1.76 -5.04
C ILE A 74 15.63 0.80 -3.90
N PRO A 75 16.04 -0.45 -4.21
CA PRO A 75 16.28 -1.49 -3.19
C PRO A 75 17.32 -1.11 -2.14
N ARG A 76 18.39 -0.41 -2.56
CA ARG A 76 19.43 0.05 -1.62
C ARG A 76 18.90 1.07 -0.61
N ARG A 77 18.07 2.02 -1.05
CA ARG A 77 17.49 3.04 -0.16
C ARG A 77 16.42 2.42 0.74
N GLN A 78 15.62 1.52 0.18
CA GLN A 78 14.63 0.75 0.91
C GLN A 78 15.28 -0.06 2.06
N GLY A 79 16.29 -0.87 1.75
CA GLY A 79 17.02 -1.66 2.75
C GLY A 79 17.65 -0.78 3.84
N ALA A 80 18.27 0.33 3.46
CA ALA A 80 18.87 1.27 4.41
C ALA A 80 17.83 1.90 5.37
N LEU A 81 16.65 2.29 4.86
CA LEU A 81 15.57 2.83 5.68
C LEU A 81 15.00 1.77 6.63
N LEU A 82 14.75 0.56 6.13
CA LEU A 82 14.27 -0.55 6.94
C LEU A 82 15.26 -0.89 8.06
N GLU A 83 16.55 -0.99 7.75
CA GLU A 83 17.59 -1.20 8.75
C GLU A 83 17.64 -0.09 9.81
N LYS A 84 17.49 1.18 9.41
CA LYS A 84 17.40 2.31 10.34
C LYS A 84 16.21 2.11 11.29
N ILE A 85 15.03 1.85 10.74
CA ILE A 85 13.80 1.61 11.51
C ILE A 85 13.99 0.45 12.50
N VAL A 86 14.62 -0.65 12.08
CA VAL A 86 14.92 -1.76 12.99
C VAL A 86 15.87 -1.33 14.10
N LYS A 87 16.95 -0.60 13.77
CA LYS A 87 17.92 -0.13 14.77
C LYS A 87 17.27 0.77 15.82
N ASP A 88 16.29 1.57 15.42
CA ASP A 88 15.55 2.46 16.31
C ASP A 88 14.53 1.67 17.16
N THR A 89 13.92 0.62 16.59
CA THR A 89 12.90 -0.21 17.27
C THR A 89 13.45 -1.47 17.94
N THR A 90 14.77 -1.59 18.06
CA THR A 90 15.45 -2.68 18.78
C THR A 90 16.15 -2.16 20.02
N CYS A 91 16.15 -2.95 21.09
CA CYS A 91 17.01 -2.66 22.23
C CYS A 91 18.49 -2.85 21.85
N THR A 92 19.39 -2.23 22.61
CA THR A 92 20.85 -2.28 22.41
C THR A 92 21.41 -3.70 22.19
N HIS A 93 20.86 -4.70 22.88
CA HIS A 93 21.27 -6.11 22.75
C HIS A 93 20.94 -6.78 21.41
N HIS A 94 19.98 -6.24 20.64
CA HIS A 94 19.54 -6.84 19.37
C HIS A 94 19.76 -5.94 18.17
N ARG A 95 20.47 -4.81 18.34
CA ARG A 95 20.74 -3.87 17.26
C ARG A 95 21.51 -4.51 16.10
N THR A 96 22.33 -5.52 16.38
CA THR A 96 23.06 -6.31 15.38
C THR A 96 22.16 -7.21 14.52
N GLN A 97 20.91 -7.45 14.95
CA GLN A 97 19.93 -8.22 14.17
C GLN A 97 19.26 -7.39 13.06
N ALA A 98 19.55 -6.09 12.99
CA ALA A 98 18.85 -5.17 12.09
C ALA A 98 18.82 -5.60 10.62
N PRO A 99 19.95 -6.03 10.01
CA PRO A 99 19.93 -6.49 8.61
C PRO A 99 19.00 -7.69 8.42
N ARG A 100 19.11 -8.68 9.31
CA ARG A 100 18.31 -9.92 9.24
C ARG A 100 16.81 -9.67 9.44
N ILE A 101 16.44 -8.74 10.31
CA ILE A 101 15.03 -8.39 10.53
C ILE A 101 14.48 -7.62 9.32
N ALA A 102 15.26 -6.70 8.75
CA ALA A 102 14.88 -6.00 7.52
C ALA A 102 14.67 -6.97 6.34
N GLU A 103 15.56 -7.94 6.16
CA GLU A 103 15.40 -9.03 5.18
C GLU A 103 14.13 -9.85 5.43
N LYS A 104 13.83 -10.15 6.70
CA LYS A 104 12.61 -10.87 7.07
C LYS A 104 11.35 -10.08 6.72
N TRP A 105 11.34 -8.76 6.92
CA TRP A 105 10.23 -7.90 6.51
C TRP A 105 10.04 -7.88 5.00
N LEU A 106 11.13 -7.76 4.23
CA LEU A 106 11.07 -7.83 2.77
C LEU A 106 10.51 -9.17 2.28
N ALA A 107 10.99 -10.28 2.83
CA ALA A 107 10.49 -11.62 2.49
C ALA A 107 9.01 -11.80 2.84
N ALA A 108 8.58 -11.31 4.01
CA ALA A 108 7.18 -11.37 4.42
C ALA A 108 6.28 -10.47 3.56
N ALA A 109 6.77 -9.31 3.12
CA ALA A 109 6.05 -8.42 2.21
C ALA A 109 5.85 -9.09 0.84
N GLY A 110 6.88 -9.72 0.28
CA GLY A 110 6.78 -10.46 -0.98
C GLY A 110 5.79 -11.63 -0.89
N ALA A 111 5.83 -12.41 0.20
CA ALA A 111 4.87 -13.50 0.41
C ALA A 111 3.41 -12.98 0.53
N LEU A 112 3.21 -11.81 1.15
CA LEU A 112 1.90 -11.17 1.25
C LEU A 112 1.42 -10.69 -0.13
N GLU A 113 2.29 -10.06 -0.90
CA GLU A 113 2.00 -9.63 -2.27
C GLU A 113 1.59 -10.82 -3.15
N GLU A 114 2.37 -11.91 -3.16
CA GLU A 114 2.04 -13.15 -3.87
C GLU A 114 0.66 -13.68 -3.48
N THR A 115 0.34 -13.64 -2.19
CA THR A 115 -0.97 -14.06 -1.68
C THR A 115 -2.10 -13.17 -2.20
N ILE A 116 -1.91 -11.85 -2.20
CA ILE A 116 -2.90 -10.90 -2.72
C ILE A 116 -3.11 -11.11 -4.22
N LEU A 117 -2.04 -11.23 -5.00
CA LEU A 117 -2.13 -11.50 -6.44
C LEU A 117 -2.83 -12.84 -6.73
N MET A 118 -2.54 -13.88 -5.94
CA MET A 118 -3.26 -15.16 -6.03
C MET A 118 -4.76 -15.00 -5.72
N ILE A 119 -5.14 -14.19 -4.73
CA ILE A 119 -6.56 -13.93 -4.43
C ILE A 119 -7.21 -13.16 -5.58
N LEU A 120 -6.56 -12.11 -6.09
CA LEU A 120 -7.08 -11.28 -7.18
C LEU A 120 -7.27 -12.07 -8.47
N SER A 121 -6.34 -12.96 -8.81
CA SER A 121 -6.48 -13.85 -10.00
C SER A 121 -7.64 -14.85 -9.91
N LYS A 122 -8.11 -15.17 -8.69
CA LYS A 122 -9.25 -16.07 -8.46
C LYS A 122 -10.58 -15.33 -8.35
N GLN A 123 -10.56 -14.00 -8.28
CA GLN A 123 -11.80 -13.23 -8.27
C GLN A 123 -12.47 -13.37 -9.64
N PRO A 124 -13.76 -13.74 -9.70
CA PRO A 124 -14.50 -13.65 -10.95
C PRO A 124 -14.41 -12.20 -11.41
N LYS A 125 -14.00 -11.98 -12.66
CA LYS A 125 -14.13 -10.66 -13.27
C LYS A 125 -15.61 -10.27 -13.14
N ARG A 126 -15.91 -9.14 -12.50
CA ARG A 126 -17.27 -8.63 -12.47
C ARG A 126 -17.69 -8.34 -13.91
N GLU A 127 -18.45 -9.25 -14.48
CA GLU A 127 -19.28 -8.96 -15.63
C GLU A 127 -20.51 -8.23 -15.08
N TYR A 128 -20.56 -6.92 -15.28
CA TYR A 128 -21.78 -6.18 -15.04
C TYR A 128 -22.77 -6.63 -16.11
N ILE A 129 -23.89 -7.20 -15.66
CA ILE A 129 -25.02 -7.51 -16.53
C ILE A 129 -25.53 -6.17 -17.06
N ASP A 130 -25.84 -6.04 -18.36
CA ASP A 130 -26.30 -4.78 -19.00
C ASP A 130 -27.42 -4.06 -18.22
N GLU A 131 -28.18 -4.81 -17.42
CA GLU A 131 -29.25 -4.29 -16.57
C GLU A 131 -28.77 -3.46 -15.36
N GLU A 132 -27.53 -3.59 -14.90
CA GLU A 132 -26.96 -2.71 -13.88
C GLU A 132 -26.44 -1.37 -14.47
N CYS A 133 -26.32 -1.26 -15.81
CA CYS A 133 -26.14 0.02 -16.52
C CYS A 133 -27.48 0.78 -16.72
N LYS A 134 -28.59 0.38 -16.06
CA LYS A 134 -29.94 1.03 -16.18
C LYS A 134 -30.05 2.45 -15.62
N TYR A 135 -29.01 2.98 -14.96
CA TYR A 135 -28.96 4.39 -14.51
C TYR A 135 -27.95 5.24 -15.30
N ALA A 136 -27.32 4.68 -16.34
CA ALA A 136 -26.50 5.47 -17.25
C ALA A 136 -27.39 6.03 -18.35
N ASP A 137 -28.04 7.17 -18.10
CA ASP A 137 -28.66 7.97 -19.16
C ASP A 137 -27.57 8.30 -20.20
N GLY A 138 -27.67 7.66 -21.37
CA GLY A 138 -26.80 7.86 -22.52
C GLY A 138 -25.52 7.01 -22.53
N ASN A 139 -25.64 5.76 -23.00
CA ASN A 139 -24.64 4.97 -23.76
C ASN A 139 -23.13 5.12 -23.42
N LYS A 140 -22.79 5.37 -22.16
CA LYS A 140 -21.41 5.43 -21.69
C LYS A 140 -21.33 4.66 -20.39
N CYS A 141 -21.21 3.33 -20.48
CA CYS A 141 -20.63 2.57 -19.38
C CYS A 141 -19.15 3.02 -19.31
N LYS A 142 -18.89 4.11 -18.57
CA LYS A 142 -17.55 4.51 -18.14
C LYS A 142 -17.10 3.44 -17.13
N TYR A 143 -15.82 3.08 -17.18
CA TYR A 143 -15.12 2.16 -16.26
C TYR A 143 -15.00 0.68 -16.66
N ALA A 144 -14.93 0.38 -17.95
CA ALA A 144 -14.13 -0.76 -18.41
C ALA A 144 -12.75 -0.23 -18.85
N GLU A 145 -11.83 -0.09 -17.89
CA GLU A 145 -10.43 0.16 -18.19
C GLU A 145 -9.87 -1.16 -18.76
N ASN A 146 -9.79 -1.20 -20.10
CA ASN A 146 -9.32 -2.26 -20.99
C ASN A 146 -10.44 -3.01 -21.76
N GLU A 147 -10.42 -2.78 -23.08
CA GLU A 147 -11.13 -3.51 -24.13
C GLU A 147 -12.53 -3.03 -24.56
N CYS A 148 -12.65 -1.77 -24.99
CA CYS A 148 -13.49 -1.49 -26.16
C CYS A 148 -12.70 -1.82 -27.43
N LYS A 149 -12.57 -3.12 -27.74
CA LYS A 149 -12.31 -3.55 -29.12
C LYS A 149 -13.67 -3.71 -29.79
N TYR A 150 -13.84 -3.07 -30.94
CA TYR A 150 -15.02 -3.07 -31.81
C TYR A 150 -16.14 -2.07 -31.45
N ALA A 151 -15.96 -0.82 -31.87
CA ALA A 151 -17.04 -0.07 -32.49
C ALA A 151 -16.44 0.74 -33.65
N THR A 152 -16.82 0.37 -34.87
CA THR A 152 -16.32 0.87 -36.16
C THR A 152 -16.83 2.25 -36.56
N ASP A 153 -17.63 2.91 -35.74
CA ASP A 153 -18.23 4.19 -36.11
C ASP A 153 -17.74 5.28 -35.17
N GLY A 154 -17.01 6.23 -35.77
CA GLY A 154 -16.23 7.26 -35.10
C GLY A 154 -16.99 8.01 -34.01
N CYS A 155 -16.30 8.26 -32.91
CA CYS A 155 -16.81 9.08 -31.82
C CYS A 155 -16.68 10.56 -32.24
N PRO A 156 -17.78 11.29 -32.54
CA PRO A 156 -17.68 12.72 -32.74
C PRO A 156 -17.55 13.35 -31.35
N TYR A 157 -16.37 13.91 -31.08
CA TYR A 157 -16.18 14.75 -29.91
C TYR A 157 -16.97 16.05 -30.15
N VAL A 158 -18.12 16.19 -29.48
CA VAL A 158 -18.77 17.50 -29.33
C VAL A 158 -18.56 17.90 -27.87
N ALA A 159 -17.65 18.86 -27.68
CA ALA A 159 -17.50 19.58 -26.45
C ALA A 159 -18.69 20.53 -26.35
N ASP A 160 -19.55 20.38 -25.35
CA ASP A 160 -20.48 21.45 -24.97
C ASP A 160 -20.75 21.43 -23.45
N GLU A 161 -20.31 22.55 -22.84
CA GLU A 161 -20.97 23.38 -21.83
C GLU A 161 -21.45 22.75 -20.50
N TYR A 162 -20.62 22.98 -19.47
CA TYR A 162 -21.02 22.98 -18.06
C TYR A 162 -22.11 24.05 -17.82
N THR A 163 -23.32 23.63 -17.51
CA THR A 163 -24.24 24.44 -16.69
C THR A 163 -24.06 24.01 -15.23
N HIS A 164 -23.58 24.95 -14.42
CA HIS A 164 -23.37 24.80 -12.99
C HIS A 164 -24.71 25.04 -12.31
N ASP A 165 -25.29 24.03 -11.66
CA ASP A 165 -26.43 24.22 -10.76
C ASP A 165 -25.88 24.48 -9.34
N PRO A 166 -26.12 25.65 -8.72
CA PRO A 166 -25.39 26.10 -7.54
C PRO A 166 -25.90 25.53 -6.20
N GLU A 167 -26.77 24.52 -6.18
CA GLU A 167 -27.41 24.07 -4.93
C GLU A 167 -26.73 22.86 -4.23
N ASP A 168 -25.76 22.20 -4.86
CA ASP A 168 -25.07 21.03 -4.26
C ASP A 168 -23.90 21.39 -3.32
N ALA A 169 -23.64 22.68 -3.10
CA ALA A 169 -22.47 23.15 -2.34
C ALA A 169 -22.63 23.13 -0.80
N ASN A 170 -23.71 22.58 -0.24
CA ASN A 170 -24.03 22.81 1.17
C ASN A 170 -24.10 21.57 2.09
N TYR A 171 -23.54 20.42 1.69
CA TYR A 171 -23.61 19.20 2.50
C TYR A 171 -22.36 18.81 3.30
N TRP A 172 -21.34 19.68 3.41
CA TRP A 172 -20.17 19.42 4.27
C TRP A 172 -19.74 20.60 5.16
N ALA A 173 -20.69 21.43 5.57
CA ALA A 173 -20.48 22.32 6.71
C ALA A 173 -21.43 21.90 7.84
N ILE A 174 -20.85 21.32 8.92
CA ILE A 174 -21.10 21.66 10.34
C ILE A 174 -20.70 20.49 11.28
N VAL A 175 -19.74 20.85 12.17
CA VAL A 175 -19.20 20.26 13.42
C VAL A 175 -18.39 18.96 13.35
#